data_AF-A0A378KGY1-F1
#
_entry.id   AF-A0A378KGY1-F1
#
_cell.length_a   1.000
_cell.length_b   1.000
_cell.length_c   1.000
_cell.angle_alpha   90.00
_cell.angle_beta   90.00
_cell.angle_gamma   90.00
#
_symmetry.space_group_name_H-M   'P 1'
#
loop_
_entity.id
_entity.type
_entity.pdbx_description
1 polymer ?
#
loop_
_entity_poly.entity_id
_entity_poly.type
_entity_poly.pdbx_seq_one_letter_code
_entity_poly.pdbx_strand_id
1 'polypeptide(L)'
;MYTDHGCDFTSHHIEEVCVSLKIQLIFSTIGKPRGRGKIERFFATINQRVLQDLPGYVQPGTSVKNNECLTLEELELKLKLFMLDEYNNQPHSSTKVAPIIKWQSNCFLPQLPETQESLDSLLLMVAKPRRVHRDGIKFQGFRYFSTTLAGFVGEDVIIRYDPRDLAEIRVFHKGSFLCRAISQELDTGTVSLKEIIQARNARRKELRDNISERCSIVDALLKNPTKITEKPTPIPPIEQQKKDSHVKIKRYKHE
;
A
#
# COMPACT_ATOMS: atom_id res chain seq x y z
N MET A 1 -19.40 12.31 10.57
CA MET A 1 -19.33 11.22 9.59
C MET A 1 -20.56 10.34 9.76
N TYR A 2 -21.31 10.08 8.69
CA TYR A 2 -22.41 9.12 8.72
C TYR A 2 -21.98 7.86 7.96
N THR A 3 -22.06 6.70 8.61
CA THR A 3 -21.54 5.45 8.05
C THR A 3 -22.44 4.25 8.40
N ASP A 4 -22.23 3.12 7.74
CA ASP A 4 -22.86 1.86 8.11
C ASP A 4 -22.06 1.11 9.20
N HIS A 5 -22.57 -0.06 9.60
CA HIS A 5 -21.96 -0.91 10.62
C HIS A 5 -20.94 -1.90 10.01
N GLY A 6 -20.35 -1.58 8.84
CA GLY A 6 -19.26 -2.39 8.28
C GLY A 6 -18.09 -2.47 9.26
N CYS A 7 -17.41 -3.62 9.31
CA CYS A 7 -16.34 -3.86 10.30
C CYS A 7 -15.18 -2.86 10.22
N ASP A 8 -14.92 -2.30 9.04
CA ASP A 8 -13.90 -1.27 8.86
C ASP A 8 -14.31 0.07 9.50
N PHE A 9 -15.61 0.37 9.51
CA PHE A 9 -16.19 1.61 10.04
C PHE A 9 -16.55 1.54 11.53
N THR A 10 -16.52 0.36 12.13
CA THR A 10 -16.66 0.15 13.59
C THR A 10 -15.32 -0.09 14.28
N SER A 11 -14.21 0.17 13.57
CA SER A 11 -12.86 -0.02 14.11
C SER A 11 -12.49 1.08 15.11
N HIS A 12 -11.72 0.73 16.15
CA HIS A 12 -11.24 1.70 17.13
C HIS A 12 -10.43 2.83 16.48
N HIS A 13 -9.69 2.51 15.41
CA HIS A 13 -8.92 3.50 14.68
C HIS A 13 -9.79 4.61 14.08
N ILE A 14 -10.94 4.26 13.48
CA ILE A 14 -11.81 5.28 12.88
C ILE A 14 -12.50 6.15 13.94
N GLU A 15 -12.78 5.57 15.12
CA GLU A 15 -13.27 6.31 16.29
C GLU A 15 -12.22 7.33 16.78
N GLU A 16 -10.97 6.89 16.99
CA GLU A 16 -9.85 7.76 17.40
C GLU A 16 -9.64 8.92 16.41
N VAL A 17 -9.69 8.63 15.10
CA VAL A 17 -9.55 9.64 14.05
C VAL A 17 -10.70 10.63 14.06
N CYS A 18 -11.94 10.13 14.17
CA CYS A 18 -13.12 10.98 14.25
C CYS A 18 -13.07 11.90 15.47
N VAL A 19 -12.72 11.38 16.65
CA VAL A 19 -12.60 12.18 17.88
C VAL A 19 -11.53 13.27 17.72
N SER A 20 -10.36 12.92 17.18
CA SER A 20 -9.25 13.86 17.00
C SER A 20 -9.59 15.00 16.02
N LEU A 21 -10.35 14.70 14.97
CA LEU A 21 -10.84 15.69 14.01
C LEU A 21 -12.15 16.37 14.44
N LYS A 22 -12.64 16.09 15.67
CA LYS A 22 -13.94 16.58 16.20
C LYS A 22 -15.11 16.26 15.26
N ILE A 23 -15.01 15.14 14.56
CA ILE A 23 -16.05 14.59 13.69
C ILE A 23 -16.94 13.67 14.53
N GLN A 24 -18.22 13.99 14.63
CA GLN A 24 -19.19 13.07 15.23
C GLN A 24 -19.40 11.85 14.32
N LEU A 25 -19.09 10.64 14.79
CA LEU A 25 -19.38 9.40 14.09
C LEU A 25 -20.83 8.97 14.37
N ILE A 26 -21.63 8.82 13.32
CA ILE A 26 -23.05 8.45 13.39
C ILE A 26 -23.28 7.20 12.55
N PHE A 27 -23.75 6.14 13.19
CA PHE A 27 -24.06 4.89 12.50
C PHE A 27 -25.51 4.86 12.02
N SER A 28 -25.72 4.35 10.81
CA SER A 28 -27.06 4.11 10.26
C SER A 28 -27.83 3.09 11.11
N THR A 29 -29.11 3.33 11.37
CA THR A 29 -29.95 2.40 12.15
C THR A 29 -29.93 0.98 11.57
N ILE A 30 -29.66 -0.02 12.41
CA ILE A 30 -29.63 -1.43 12.01
C ILE A 30 -30.98 -1.84 11.42
N GLY A 31 -30.97 -2.55 10.29
CA GLY A 31 -32.17 -3.08 9.64
C GLY A 31 -33.09 -2.04 8.99
N LYS A 32 -32.71 -0.75 8.94
CA LYS A 32 -33.51 0.31 8.29
C LYS A 32 -32.74 0.94 7.12
N PRO A 33 -33.04 0.55 5.86
CA PRO A 33 -32.32 1.07 4.68
C PRO A 33 -32.59 2.55 4.40
N ARG A 34 -33.67 3.13 4.94
CA ARG A 34 -34.10 4.52 4.69
C ARG A 34 -33.04 5.60 4.99
N GLY A 35 -32.00 5.28 5.76
CA GLY A 35 -30.89 6.20 6.03
C GLY A 35 -29.78 6.24 4.97
N ARG A 36 -29.79 5.38 3.94
CA ARG A 36 -28.69 5.21 2.98
C ARG A 36 -29.03 5.60 1.53
N GLY A 37 -30.25 6.09 1.28
CA GLY A 37 -30.73 6.34 -0.08
C GLY A 37 -29.88 7.30 -0.93
N LYS A 38 -29.10 8.21 -0.31
CA LYS A 38 -28.17 9.10 -1.04
C LYS A 38 -27.01 8.32 -1.65
N ILE A 39 -26.32 7.48 -0.86
CA ILE A 39 -25.18 6.70 -1.34
C ILE A 39 -25.65 5.57 -2.27
N GLU A 40 -26.80 4.96 -1.97
CA GLU A 40 -27.40 3.94 -2.84
C GLU A 40 -27.74 4.50 -4.23
N ARG A 41 -28.32 5.70 -4.30
CA ARG A 41 -28.60 6.38 -5.58
C ARG A 41 -27.32 6.69 -6.34
N PHE A 42 -26.26 7.10 -5.63
CA PHE A 42 -24.96 7.35 -6.24
C PHE A 42 -24.37 6.06 -6.83
N PHE A 43 -24.38 4.94 -6.09
CA PHE A 43 -23.94 3.65 -6.61
C PHE A 43 -24.79 3.17 -7.80
N ALA A 44 -26.11 3.38 -7.77
CA ALA A 44 -26.95 3.11 -8.92
C ALA A 44 -26.54 3.94 -10.15
N THR A 45 -26.16 5.22 -9.94
CA THR A 45 -25.67 6.09 -11.01
C THR A 45 -24.35 5.58 -11.59
N ILE A 46 -23.40 5.15 -10.74
CA ILE A 46 -22.13 4.56 -11.19
C ILE A 46 -22.39 3.29 -12.00
N ASN A 47 -23.27 2.40 -11.52
CA ASN A 47 -23.60 1.17 -12.22
C ASN A 47 -24.19 1.45 -13.61
N GLN A 48 -25.15 2.39 -13.69
CA GLN A 48 -25.90 2.72 -14.90
C GLN A 48 -25.15 3.64 -15.88
N ARG A 49 -24.17 4.43 -15.43
CA ARG A 49 -23.50 5.40 -16.31
C ARG A 49 -22.04 5.09 -16.59
N VAL A 50 -21.46 4.18 -15.82
CA VAL A 50 -20.06 3.80 -15.97
C VAL A 50 -19.98 2.30 -16.17
N LEU A 51 -20.34 1.51 -15.15
CA LEU A 51 -19.96 0.09 -15.12
C LEU A 51 -20.64 -0.73 -16.22
N GLN A 52 -21.89 -0.44 -16.57
CA GLN A 52 -22.63 -1.20 -17.59
C GLN A 52 -21.97 -1.20 -18.98
N ASP A 53 -21.19 -0.17 -19.28
CA ASP A 53 -20.54 0.04 -20.58
C ASP A 53 -19.08 -0.46 -20.58
N LEU A 54 -18.60 -1.00 -19.45
CA LEU A 54 -17.23 -1.49 -19.31
C LEU A 54 -17.11 -2.97 -19.70
N PRO A 55 -15.97 -3.37 -20.30
CA PRO A 55 -15.73 -4.77 -20.62
C PRO A 55 -15.61 -5.58 -19.32
N GLY A 56 -16.20 -6.78 -19.34
CA GLY A 56 -16.32 -7.64 -18.16
C GLY A 56 -17.49 -7.31 -17.21
N TYR A 57 -18.36 -6.36 -17.54
CA TYR A 57 -19.59 -6.13 -16.77
C TYR A 57 -20.55 -7.32 -16.88
N VAL A 58 -20.99 -7.83 -15.73
CA VAL A 58 -21.91 -8.97 -15.65
C VAL A 58 -23.27 -8.48 -15.18
N GLN A 59 -24.27 -8.62 -16.04
CA GLN A 59 -25.65 -8.35 -15.66
C GLN A 59 -26.13 -9.38 -14.63
N PRO A 60 -26.93 -8.97 -13.61
CA PRO A 60 -27.51 -9.90 -12.65
C PRO A 60 -28.22 -11.07 -13.35
N GLY A 61 -27.85 -12.30 -13.00
CA GLY A 61 -28.44 -13.51 -13.58
C GLY A 61 -27.78 -14.05 -14.86
N THR A 62 -26.70 -13.45 -15.33
CA THR A 62 -25.95 -13.91 -16.52
C THR A 62 -24.65 -14.60 -16.12
N SER A 63 -24.32 -15.74 -16.74
CA SER A 63 -23.03 -16.42 -16.56
C SER A 63 -22.03 -15.96 -17.64
N VAL A 64 -20.79 -15.69 -17.21
CA VAL A 64 -19.70 -15.18 -18.05
C VAL A 64 -19.24 -16.21 -19.08
N LYS A 65 -19.04 -15.80 -20.35
CA LYS A 65 -18.46 -16.65 -21.42
C LYS A 65 -17.13 -16.16 -22.02
N ASN A 66 -16.73 -14.91 -21.82
CA ASN A 66 -15.40 -14.40 -22.18
C ASN A 66 -15.18 -13.07 -21.47
N ASN A 67 -14.05 -12.92 -20.78
CA ASN A 67 -13.79 -11.78 -19.92
C ASN A 67 -12.50 -11.07 -20.36
N GLU A 68 -12.63 -10.15 -21.32
CA GLU A 68 -11.72 -9.01 -21.36
C GLU A 68 -12.03 -8.17 -20.12
N CYS A 69 -11.30 -8.41 -19.02
CA CYS A 69 -11.45 -7.65 -17.80
C CYS A 69 -10.48 -6.47 -17.82
N LEU A 70 -10.95 -5.32 -17.35
CA LEU A 70 -10.09 -4.18 -17.07
C LEU A 70 -9.12 -4.50 -15.94
N THR A 71 -7.94 -3.90 -16.00
CA THR A 71 -7.07 -3.80 -14.83
C THR A 71 -7.70 -2.84 -13.81
N LEU A 72 -7.28 -2.94 -12.54
CA LEU A 72 -7.76 -2.04 -11.50
C LEU A 72 -7.44 -0.56 -11.81
N GLU A 73 -6.27 -0.31 -12.41
CA GLU A 73 -5.81 1.02 -12.80
C GLU A 73 -6.68 1.62 -13.90
N GLU A 74 -7.07 0.81 -14.90
CA GLU A 74 -7.98 1.23 -15.96
C GLU A 74 -9.38 1.55 -15.42
N LEU A 75 -9.90 0.72 -14.50
CA LEU A 75 -11.18 0.98 -13.84
C LEU A 75 -11.13 2.27 -13.02
N GLU A 76 -10.05 2.48 -12.27
CA GLU A 76 -9.83 3.70 -11.49
C GLU A 76 -9.80 4.93 -12.39
N LEU A 77 -9.09 4.88 -13.51
CA LEU A 77 -9.02 5.98 -14.48
C LEU A 77 -10.42 6.33 -15.03
N LYS A 78 -11.19 5.33 -15.45
CA LYS A 78 -12.55 5.54 -15.97
C LYS A 78 -13.49 6.13 -14.92
N LEU A 79 -13.42 5.66 -13.68
CA LEU A 79 -14.21 6.23 -12.58
C LEU A 79 -13.79 7.67 -12.27
N LYS A 80 -12.50 7.99 -12.28
CA LYS A 80 -11.99 9.36 -12.06
C LYS A 80 -12.50 10.32 -13.13
N LEU A 81 -12.38 9.96 -14.41
CA LEU A 81 -12.85 10.79 -15.53
C LEU A 81 -14.36 11.04 -15.40
N PHE A 82 -15.15 10.00 -15.15
CA PHE A 82 -16.59 10.17 -14.93
C PHE A 82 -16.90 11.13 -13.77
N MET A 83 -16.21 11.00 -12.64
CA MET A 83 -16.47 11.86 -11.47
C MET A 83 -16.10 13.33 -11.74
N LEU A 84 -14.94 13.56 -12.32
CA LEU A 84 -14.35 14.88 -12.50
C LEU A 84 -14.98 15.62 -13.68
N ASP A 85 -15.17 14.95 -14.81
CA ASP A 85 -15.57 15.59 -16.06
C ASP A 85 -17.08 15.59 -16.23
N GLU A 86 -17.79 14.59 -15.72
CA GLU A 86 -19.24 14.47 -15.90
C GLU A 86 -20.03 14.71 -14.61
N TYR A 87 -19.91 13.82 -13.62
CA TYR A 87 -20.82 13.78 -12.47
C TYR A 87 -20.85 15.11 -11.70
N ASN A 88 -19.69 15.69 -11.41
CA ASN A 88 -19.60 16.93 -10.63
C ASN A 88 -19.96 18.18 -11.44
N ASN A 89 -19.95 18.12 -12.77
CA ASN A 89 -20.28 19.24 -13.66
C ASN A 89 -21.74 19.25 -14.12
N GLN A 90 -22.43 18.11 -14.04
CA GLN A 90 -23.83 18.00 -14.45
C GLN A 90 -24.79 18.56 -13.39
N PRO A 91 -25.80 19.37 -13.78
CA PRO A 91 -26.81 19.87 -12.84
C PRO A 91 -27.54 18.73 -12.13
N HIS A 92 -27.49 18.70 -10.80
CA HIS A 92 -28.15 17.64 -10.04
C HIS A 92 -29.67 17.84 -10.03
N SER A 93 -30.44 16.76 -10.22
CA SER A 93 -31.89 16.83 -10.46
C SER A 93 -32.69 17.50 -9.33
N SER A 94 -32.26 17.37 -8.07
CA SER A 94 -32.93 17.96 -6.91
C SER A 94 -32.52 19.41 -6.60
N THR A 95 -31.24 19.75 -6.81
CA THR A 95 -30.70 21.09 -6.46
C THR A 95 -30.68 22.03 -7.66
N LYS A 96 -30.85 21.49 -8.88
CA LYS A 96 -30.76 22.18 -10.18
C LYS A 96 -29.42 22.90 -10.42
N VAL A 97 -28.41 22.58 -9.62
CA VAL A 97 -27.06 23.16 -9.68
C VAL A 97 -26.05 22.03 -9.72
N ALA A 98 -24.97 22.21 -10.48
CA ALA A 98 -23.88 21.24 -10.55
C ALA A 98 -23.21 21.08 -9.16
N PRO A 99 -22.88 19.84 -8.74
CA PRO A 99 -22.23 19.59 -7.45
C PRO A 99 -20.99 20.45 -7.21
N ILE A 100 -20.14 20.66 -8.23
CA ILE A 100 -18.91 21.47 -8.11
C ILE A 100 -19.20 22.93 -7.76
N ILE A 101 -20.19 23.53 -8.43
CA ILE A 101 -20.61 24.92 -8.17
C ILE A 101 -21.18 25.04 -6.76
N LYS A 102 -21.99 24.06 -6.36
CA LYS A 102 -22.59 24.05 -5.01
C LYS A 102 -21.55 23.86 -3.91
N TRP A 103 -20.49 23.08 -4.17
CA TRP A 103 -19.36 22.91 -3.27
C TRP A 103 -18.55 24.21 -3.13
N GLN A 104 -18.29 24.89 -4.25
CA GLN A 104 -17.51 26.13 -4.29
C GLN A 104 -18.27 27.36 -3.76
N SER A 105 -19.59 27.30 -3.56
CA SER A 105 -20.40 28.45 -3.14
C SER A 105 -20.21 28.87 -1.67
N ASN A 106 -19.03 28.64 -1.07
CA ASN A 106 -18.62 29.04 0.28
C ASN A 106 -19.54 28.60 1.43
N CYS A 107 -20.29 27.52 1.26
CA CYS A 107 -21.24 27.06 2.29
C CYS A 107 -20.63 26.09 3.32
N PHE A 108 -19.37 25.69 3.16
CA PHE A 108 -18.75 24.68 4.03
C PHE A 108 -17.26 24.94 4.21
N LEU A 109 -16.85 25.18 5.45
CA LEU A 109 -15.44 25.20 5.85
C LEU A 109 -15.17 23.90 6.61
N PRO A 110 -14.43 22.94 6.03
CA PRO A 110 -14.06 21.73 6.75
C PRO A 110 -13.18 22.09 7.95
N GLN A 111 -13.36 21.38 9.05
CA GLN A 111 -12.36 21.41 10.12
C GLN A 111 -11.12 20.67 9.60
N LEU A 112 -10.04 21.41 9.43
CA LEU A 112 -8.74 20.87 9.06
C LEU A 112 -7.91 20.67 10.33
N PRO A 113 -7.05 19.64 10.39
CA PRO A 113 -6.07 19.54 11.45
C PRO A 113 -5.13 20.75 11.42
N GLU A 114 -4.63 21.12 12.59
CA GLU A 114 -3.80 22.32 12.77
C GLU A 114 -2.47 22.23 12.01
N THR A 115 -1.95 21.02 11.81
CA THR A 115 -0.71 20.78 11.06
C THR A 115 -0.80 19.54 10.17
N GLN A 116 0.06 19.49 9.16
CA GLN A 116 0.21 18.32 8.30
C GLN A 116 0.62 17.07 9.10
N GLU A 117 1.49 17.22 10.10
CA GLU A 117 1.91 16.11 10.96
C GLU A 117 0.74 15.53 11.76
N SER A 118 -0.19 16.39 12.19
CA SER A 118 -1.43 15.96 12.85
C SER A 118 -2.31 15.18 11.87
N LEU A 119 -2.45 15.63 10.62
CA LEU A 119 -3.21 14.92 9.60
C LEU A 119 -2.64 13.51 9.36
N ASP A 120 -1.34 13.44 9.13
CA ASP A 120 -0.69 12.17 8.82
C ASP A 120 -0.67 11.21 10.03
N SER A 121 -0.59 11.74 11.25
CA SER A 121 -0.72 10.93 12.47
C SER A 121 -2.09 10.24 12.55
N LEU A 122 -3.12 10.86 11.97
CA LEU A 122 -4.48 10.34 11.90
C LEU A 122 -4.69 9.38 10.71
N LEU A 123 -4.01 9.63 9.59
CA LEU A 123 -4.22 8.88 8.35
C LEU A 123 -3.38 7.60 8.21
N LEU A 124 -2.31 7.42 9.00
CA LEU A 124 -1.49 6.22 8.90
C LEU A 124 -2.12 5.01 9.58
N MET A 125 -2.45 4.03 8.75
CA MET A 125 -3.48 3.02 9.04
C MET A 125 -3.04 1.87 9.96
N VAL A 126 -1.73 1.60 10.08
CA VAL A 126 -1.27 0.35 10.71
C VAL A 126 -0.20 0.60 11.77
N ALA A 127 -0.62 0.56 13.03
CA ALA A 127 0.29 0.53 14.17
C ALA A 127 0.94 -0.86 14.32
N LYS A 128 2.28 -0.94 14.30
CA LYS A 128 3.02 -2.17 14.63
C LYS A 128 4.10 -1.89 15.68
N PRO A 129 4.19 -2.70 16.76
CA PRO A 129 5.29 -2.58 17.69
C PRO A 129 6.58 -3.07 17.05
N ARG A 130 7.65 -2.29 17.20
CA ARG A 130 9.00 -2.58 16.74
C ARG A 130 10.02 -2.10 17.75
N ARG A 131 11.17 -2.77 17.79
CA ARG A 131 12.29 -2.35 18.62
C ARG A 131 13.28 -1.55 17.80
N VAL A 132 13.81 -0.48 18.38
CA VAL A 132 14.87 0.31 17.75
C VAL A 132 16.20 -0.41 17.93
N HIS A 133 16.90 -0.68 16.83
CA HIS A 133 18.25 -1.23 16.85
C HIS A 133 19.28 -0.15 16.54
N ARG A 134 20.58 -0.47 16.73
CA ARG A 134 21.68 0.45 16.39
C ARG A 134 21.69 0.86 14.93
N ASP A 135 21.23 -0.03 14.06
CA ASP A 135 21.08 0.19 12.61
C ASP A 135 19.69 0.72 12.23
N GLY A 136 18.86 1.15 13.20
CA GLY A 136 17.51 1.67 12.96
C GLY A 136 16.41 0.64 13.19
N ILE A 137 15.28 0.78 12.51
CA ILE A 137 14.10 -0.09 12.66
C ILE A 137 13.99 -1.01 11.45
N LYS A 138 13.82 -2.30 11.68
CA LYS A 138 13.58 -3.28 10.62
C LYS A 138 12.08 -3.53 10.45
N PHE A 139 11.57 -3.30 9.24
CA PHE A 139 10.17 -3.56 8.91
C PHE A 139 10.04 -4.02 7.47
N GLN A 140 9.25 -5.08 7.25
CA GLN A 140 9.06 -5.67 5.92
C GLN A 140 10.39 -5.86 5.18
N GLY A 141 11.41 -6.42 5.82
CA GLY A 141 12.71 -6.68 5.18
C GLY A 141 13.57 -5.45 4.88
N PHE A 142 13.05 -4.23 5.05
CA PHE A 142 13.77 -2.98 4.87
C PHE A 142 14.23 -2.41 6.21
N ARG A 143 15.25 -1.56 6.14
CA ARG A 143 15.80 -0.83 7.28
C ARG A 143 15.46 0.64 7.17
N TYR A 144 14.84 1.16 8.22
CA TYR A 144 14.44 2.55 8.33
C TYR A 144 15.35 3.26 9.33
N PHE A 145 15.88 4.41 8.93
CA PHE A 145 16.81 5.18 9.75
C PHE A 145 16.35 6.63 9.93
N SER A 146 16.68 7.18 11.09
CA SER A 146 16.59 8.60 11.41
C SER A 146 17.59 8.90 12.51
N THR A 147 18.21 10.08 12.50
CA THR A 147 19.24 10.46 13.47
C THR A 147 18.68 10.54 14.90
N THR A 148 17.40 10.89 15.03
CA THR A 148 16.66 10.94 16.30
C THR A 148 16.53 9.57 16.98
N LEU A 149 16.61 8.47 16.23
CA LEU A 149 16.47 7.11 16.78
C LEU A 149 17.67 6.69 17.64
N ALA A 150 18.83 7.35 17.51
CA ALA A 150 20.04 6.99 18.24
C ALA A 150 19.84 7.02 19.76
N GLY A 151 19.01 7.94 20.27
CA GLY A 151 18.68 8.06 21.69
C GLY A 151 17.68 7.01 22.22
N PHE A 152 17.08 6.23 21.33
CA PHE A 152 16.01 5.27 21.65
C PHE A 152 16.42 3.82 21.36
N VAL A 153 17.71 3.56 21.13
CA VAL A 153 18.20 2.21 20.83
C VAL A 153 17.90 1.26 22.00
N GLY A 154 17.19 0.17 21.69
CA GLY A 154 16.73 -0.81 22.66
C GLY A 154 15.30 -0.60 23.17
N GLU A 155 14.71 0.57 22.92
CA GLU A 155 13.33 0.88 23.30
C GLU A 155 12.32 0.30 22.30
N ASP A 156 11.14 -0.01 22.81
CA ASP A 156 9.99 -0.42 22.00
C ASP A 156 9.21 0.81 21.54
N VAL A 157 8.98 0.88 20.24
CA VAL A 157 8.28 1.96 19.55
C VAL A 157 7.13 1.41 18.73
N ILE A 158 6.15 2.26 18.44
CA ILE A 158 5.05 1.95 17.53
C ILE A 158 5.36 2.63 16.20
N ILE A 159 5.41 1.84 15.13
CA ILE A 159 5.51 2.38 13.79
C ILE A 159 4.13 2.50 13.16
N ARG A 160 3.89 3.58 12.42
CA ARG A 160 2.73 3.76 11.54
C ARG A 160 3.23 4.01 10.11
N TYR A 161 2.57 3.43 9.13
CA TYR A 161 2.98 3.50 7.72
C TYR A 161 1.75 3.46 6.79
N ASP A 162 1.92 3.98 5.57
CA ASP A 162 0.93 3.85 4.50
C ASP A 162 1.24 2.57 3.71
N PRO A 163 0.29 1.62 3.57
CA PRO A 163 0.50 0.43 2.74
C PRO A 163 0.78 0.74 1.25
N ARG A 164 0.46 1.95 0.77
CA ARG A 164 0.74 2.39 -0.61
C ARG A 164 2.14 2.99 -0.77
N ASP A 165 2.76 3.41 0.31
CA ASP A 165 4.11 3.98 0.30
C ASP A 165 4.91 3.52 1.52
N LEU A 166 5.82 2.57 1.30
CA LEU A 166 6.73 2.06 2.32
C LEU A 166 8.08 2.77 2.36
N ALA A 167 8.31 3.83 1.58
CA ALA A 167 9.58 4.57 1.63
C ALA A 167 9.82 5.18 3.02
N GLU A 168 8.74 5.58 3.69
CA GLU A 168 8.76 6.20 5.00
C GLU A 168 7.89 5.46 6.03
N ILE A 169 8.38 5.43 7.27
CA ILE A 169 7.56 5.09 8.43
C ILE A 169 7.59 6.23 9.46
N ARG A 170 6.49 6.38 10.20
CA ARG A 170 6.41 7.26 11.36
C ARG A 170 6.58 6.48 12.63
N VAL A 171 7.46 6.97 13.49
CA VAL A 171 7.82 6.32 14.75
C VAL A 171 7.18 7.09 15.90
N PHE A 172 6.52 6.36 16.78
CA PHE A 172 5.89 6.88 17.99
C PHE A 172 6.48 6.17 19.21
N HIS A 173 6.75 6.93 20.26
CA HIS A 173 7.24 6.43 21.53
C HIS A 173 6.30 6.92 22.65
N LYS A 174 5.77 5.98 23.45
CA LYS A 174 4.81 6.26 24.54
C LYS A 174 3.60 7.12 24.09
N GLY A 175 3.13 6.90 22.86
CA GLY A 175 1.98 7.62 22.28
C GLY A 175 2.32 8.95 21.60
N SER A 176 3.52 9.50 21.82
CA SER A 176 3.98 10.74 21.18
C SER A 176 4.72 10.45 19.88
N PHE A 177 4.51 11.30 18.88
CA PHE A 177 5.29 11.25 17.65
C PHE A 177 6.76 11.54 17.95
N LEU A 178 7.64 10.67 17.47
CA LEU A 178 9.08 10.79 17.67
C LEU A 178 9.76 11.35 16.43
N CYS A 179 9.62 10.67 15.29
CA CYS A 179 10.27 11.07 14.03
C CYS A 179 9.73 10.33 12.80
N ARG A 180 10.06 10.88 11.62
CA ARG A 180 10.00 10.18 10.33
C ARG A 180 11.29 9.40 10.14
N ALA A 181 11.18 8.13 9.76
CA ALA A 181 12.32 7.27 9.43
C ALA A 181 12.17 6.77 8.00
N ILE A 182 13.25 6.90 7.22
CA ILE A 182 13.24 6.64 5.78
C ILE A 182 14.08 5.39 5.50
N SER A 183 13.63 4.57 4.55
CA SER A 183 14.41 3.44 4.04
C SER A 183 15.27 3.88 2.87
N GLN A 184 16.60 3.82 3.04
CA GLN A 184 17.55 4.11 1.96
C GLN A 184 17.41 3.16 0.76
N GLU A 185 16.90 1.95 1.00
CA GLU A 185 16.68 0.95 -0.05
C GLU A 185 15.47 1.24 -0.93
N LEU A 186 14.56 2.10 -0.45
CA LEU A 186 13.32 2.48 -1.14
C LEU A 186 13.34 3.95 -1.60
N ASP A 187 14.41 4.69 -1.32
CA ASP A 187 14.52 6.15 -1.54
C ASP A 187 14.43 6.56 -3.02
N THR A 188 14.49 5.60 -3.95
CA THR A 188 14.35 5.84 -5.39
C THR A 188 12.91 5.89 -5.92
N GLY A 189 11.88 5.68 -5.08
CA GLY A 189 10.48 5.80 -5.52
C GLY A 189 9.43 5.40 -4.49
N THR A 190 8.15 5.64 -4.80
CA THR A 190 7.03 5.13 -4.01
C THR A 190 6.85 3.64 -4.30
N VAL A 191 6.98 2.81 -3.26
CA VAL A 191 6.85 1.35 -3.39
C VAL A 191 5.72 0.87 -2.48
N SER A 192 4.72 0.23 -3.07
CA SER A 192 3.57 -0.27 -2.32
C SER A 192 3.86 -1.60 -1.63
N LEU A 193 3.19 -1.86 -0.50
CA LEU A 193 3.27 -3.14 0.20
C LEU A 193 2.87 -4.31 -0.70
N LYS A 194 1.91 -4.07 -1.60
CA LYS A 194 1.40 -5.05 -2.55
C LYS A 194 2.49 -5.46 -3.54
N GLU A 195 3.21 -4.50 -4.11
CA GLU A 195 4.35 -4.78 -5.01
C GLU A 195 5.44 -5.57 -4.29
N ILE A 196 5.77 -5.19 -3.05
CA ILE A 196 6.78 -5.91 -2.24
C ILE A 196 6.36 -7.37 -2.02
N ILE A 197 5.10 -7.62 -1.67
CA ILE A 197 4.57 -8.97 -1.49
C ILE A 197 4.58 -9.75 -2.80
N GLN A 198 4.17 -9.12 -3.90
CA GLN A 198 4.15 -9.72 -5.23
C GLN A 198 5.56 -10.11 -5.69
N ALA A 199 6.53 -9.20 -5.57
CA ALA A 199 7.94 -9.45 -5.89
C ALA A 199 8.53 -10.60 -5.06
N ARG A 200 8.21 -10.66 -3.76
CA ARG A 200 8.61 -11.79 -2.89
C ARG A 200 8.03 -13.11 -3.32
N ASN A 201 6.74 -13.13 -3.65
CA ASN A 201 6.06 -14.34 -4.05
C ASN A 201 6.59 -14.85 -5.40
N ALA A 202 6.86 -13.95 -6.34
CA ALA A 202 7.52 -14.27 -7.61
C ALA A 202 8.91 -14.89 -7.36
N ARG A 203 9.74 -14.26 -6.53
CA ARG A 203 11.08 -14.78 -6.21
C ARG A 203 11.04 -16.14 -5.49
N ARG A 204 10.11 -16.33 -4.55
CA ARG A 204 9.90 -17.62 -3.88
C ARG A 204 9.42 -18.72 -4.83
N LYS A 205 8.64 -18.36 -5.86
CA LYS A 205 8.23 -19.32 -6.90
C LYS A 205 9.44 -19.73 -7.73
N GLU A 206 10.19 -18.77 -8.27
CA GLU A 206 11.40 -19.02 -9.06
C GLU A 206 12.43 -19.89 -8.32
N LEU A 207 12.67 -19.63 -7.03
CA LEU A 207 13.59 -20.45 -6.22
C LEU A 207 13.07 -21.89 -6.03
N ARG A 208 11.76 -22.07 -5.85
CA ARG A 208 11.16 -23.41 -5.73
C ARG A 208 11.28 -24.18 -7.04
N ASP A 209 11.02 -23.53 -8.16
CA ASP A 209 11.10 -24.13 -9.49
C ASP A 209 12.55 -24.60 -9.76
N ASN A 210 13.54 -23.74 -9.49
CA ASN A 210 14.97 -24.07 -9.59
C ASN A 210 15.40 -25.25 -8.68
N ILE A 211 14.91 -25.30 -7.44
CA ILE A 211 15.21 -26.42 -6.53
C ILE A 211 14.58 -27.71 -7.06
N SER A 212 13.33 -27.65 -7.52
CA SER A 212 12.62 -28.80 -8.09
C SER A 212 13.34 -29.35 -9.33
N GLU A 213 13.80 -28.48 -10.24
CA GLU A 213 14.58 -28.88 -11.41
C GLU A 213 15.90 -29.55 -11.03
N ARG A 214 16.64 -29.00 -10.05
CA ARG A 214 17.89 -29.62 -9.59
C ARG A 214 17.65 -30.97 -8.94
N CYS A 215 16.61 -31.10 -8.13
CA CYS A 215 16.25 -32.38 -7.52
C CYS A 215 15.86 -33.42 -8.58
N SER A 216 15.08 -33.04 -9.60
CA SER A 216 14.71 -33.98 -10.67
C SER A 216 15.91 -34.44 -11.51
N ILE A 217 16.88 -33.56 -11.76
CA ILE A 217 18.15 -33.91 -12.42
C ILE A 217 18.94 -34.90 -11.56
N VAL A 218 19.07 -34.65 -10.26
CA VAL A 218 19.76 -35.56 -9.34
C VAL A 218 19.06 -36.92 -9.28
N ASP A 219 17.73 -36.96 -9.17
CA ASP A 219 16.96 -38.20 -9.17
C ASP A 219 17.10 -38.98 -10.48
N ALA A 220 17.15 -38.29 -11.62
CA ALA A 220 17.38 -38.90 -12.92
C ALA A 220 18.80 -39.49 -13.02
N LEU A 221 19.81 -38.82 -12.47
CA LEU A 221 21.20 -39.31 -12.40
C LEU A 221 21.33 -40.52 -11.46
N LEU A 222 20.64 -40.51 -10.31
CA LEU A 222 20.65 -41.63 -9.36
C LEU A 222 19.93 -42.87 -9.88
N LYS A 223 18.86 -42.71 -10.70
CA LYS A 223 18.12 -43.83 -11.30
C LYS A 223 18.87 -44.54 -12.43
N ASN A 224 19.81 -43.87 -13.10
CA ASN A 224 20.65 -44.44 -14.15
C ASN A 224 22.14 -44.32 -13.80
N PRO A 225 22.67 -45.16 -12.89
CA PRO A 225 24.04 -45.04 -12.39
C PRO A 225 25.15 -45.38 -13.40
N THR A 226 24.82 -45.85 -14.61
CA THR A 226 25.79 -46.41 -15.59
C THR A 226 26.43 -45.40 -16.55
N LYS A 227 26.49 -44.11 -16.22
CA LYS A 227 27.30 -43.10 -16.94
C LYS A 227 28.20 -42.29 -16.00
N ILE A 228 28.91 -42.95 -15.10
CA ILE A 228 30.02 -42.33 -14.35
C ILE A 228 31.30 -43.08 -14.69
N THR A 229 31.89 -42.77 -15.85
CA THR A 229 33.28 -43.12 -16.18
C THR A 229 34.06 -41.94 -16.74
N GLU A 230 33.64 -40.71 -16.46
CA GLU A 230 34.51 -39.54 -16.65
C GLU A 230 34.38 -38.63 -15.43
N LYS A 231 35.49 -38.41 -14.72
CA LYS A 231 35.57 -37.43 -13.64
C LYS A 231 35.15 -36.06 -14.22
N PRO A 232 34.21 -35.34 -13.59
CA PRO A 232 33.88 -33.99 -14.04
C PRO A 232 35.14 -33.12 -13.95
N THR A 233 35.52 -32.53 -15.08
CA THR A 233 36.57 -31.52 -15.14
C THR A 233 36.20 -30.38 -14.19
N PRO A 234 37.12 -29.86 -13.37
CA PRO A 234 36.81 -28.76 -12.48
C PRO A 234 36.31 -27.58 -13.31
N ILE A 235 35.08 -27.15 -13.08
CA ILE A 235 34.57 -25.90 -13.60
C ILE A 235 35.48 -24.81 -13.01
N PRO A 236 36.07 -23.92 -13.83
CA PRO A 236 36.87 -22.83 -13.31
C PRO A 236 36.01 -22.01 -12.33
N PRO A 237 36.61 -21.43 -11.26
CA PRO A 237 35.87 -20.64 -10.30
C PRO A 237 35.05 -19.58 -11.03
N ILE A 238 33.79 -19.42 -10.64
CA ILE A 238 32.96 -18.28 -11.05
C ILE A 238 33.80 -17.04 -10.85
N GLU A 239 34.10 -16.30 -11.94
CA GLU A 239 34.70 -14.98 -11.85
C GLU A 239 33.76 -14.15 -10.96
N GLN A 240 34.18 -13.95 -9.71
CA GLN A 240 33.62 -12.92 -8.88
C GLN A 240 33.81 -11.64 -9.68
N GLN A 241 32.70 -11.01 -10.08
CA GLN A 241 32.74 -9.63 -10.53
C GLN A 241 33.60 -8.87 -9.53
N LYS A 242 34.76 -8.39 -9.98
CA LYS A 242 35.64 -7.55 -9.17
C LYS A 242 34.73 -6.47 -8.58
N LYS A 243 34.54 -6.50 -7.26
CA LYS A 243 34.19 -5.27 -6.54
C LYS A 243 35.22 -4.26 -6.98
N ASP A 244 34.77 -3.15 -7.55
CA ASP A 244 35.63 -2.02 -7.83
C ASP A 244 36.49 -1.77 -6.61
N SER A 245 37.79 -1.75 -6.89
CA SER A 245 38.87 -1.58 -5.92
C SER A 245 38.55 -0.44 -4.97
N HIS A 246 38.83 -0.66 -3.68
CA HIS A 246 39.00 0.37 -2.68
C HIS A 246 39.43 1.72 -3.27
N VAL A 247 38.51 2.69 -3.29
CA VAL A 247 38.90 4.09 -3.44
C VAL A 247 39.76 4.41 -2.21
N LYS A 248 41.07 4.51 -2.41
CA LYS A 248 41.99 5.05 -1.40
C LYS A 248 41.59 6.51 -1.17
N ILE A 249 40.91 6.78 -0.06
CA ILE A 249 40.73 8.15 0.43
C ILE A 249 42.14 8.68 0.73
N LYS A 250 42.60 9.68 -0.05
CA LYS A 250 43.81 10.43 0.27
C LYS A 250 43.54 11.22 1.56
N ARG A 251 44.19 10.84 2.65
CA ARG A 251 44.32 11.72 3.83
C ARG A 251 45.27 12.84 3.45
N TYR A 252 44.74 14.05 3.27
CA TYR A 252 45.55 15.25 3.32
C TYR A 252 45.89 15.51 4.78
N LYS A 253 47.18 15.41 5.13
CA LYS A 253 47.72 16.09 6.31
C LYS A 253 47.96 17.53 5.88
N HIS A 254 47.16 18.44 6.41
CA HIS A 254 47.58 19.83 6.54
C HIS A 254 47.99 20.02 8.00
N GLU A 255 49.23 20.48 8.16
CA GLU A 255 49.70 21.24 9.32
C GLU A 255 48.79 22.43 9.60
#